data_AF-A0A2M7NI39-F1
#
_entry.id   AF-A0A2M7NI39-F1
#
_cell.length_a   1.000
_cell.length_b   1.000
_cell.length_c   1.000
_cell.angle_alpha   90.00
_cell.angle_beta   90.00
_cell.angle_gamma   90.00
#
_symmetry.space_group_name_H-M   'P 1'
#
loop_
_entity.id
_entity.type
_entity.pdbx_description
1 polymer ?
#
loop_
_entity_poly.entity_id
_entity_poly.type
_entity_poly.pdbx_seq_one_letter_code
_entity_poly.pdbx_strand_id
1 'polypeptide(L)'
;MKSIKLIFALLLLSFSAVAQQDVSTDYADQINAAFAGINLNQVPHGLLKDYAMEFAELNDYDGQLTKENILQRGSYVAVYNTLLMARTRTDVPDLVKPEQFEAQWEKYRFPHHTAISGVFYKYSQLNNASNFRVENGVISPRQAESNAFAPPSLYQTKEVFAMAAPVMIYKNLTF
;
A
#
# COMPACT_ATOMS: atom_id res chain seq x y z
N MET A 1 -41.72 -36.65 13.03
CA MET A 1 -40.52 -36.01 13.62
C MET A 1 -39.38 -35.77 12.64
N LYS A 2 -39.17 -36.58 11.58
CA LYS A 2 -38.09 -36.36 10.59
C LYS A 2 -38.30 -35.10 9.71
N SER A 3 -39.54 -34.82 9.33
CA SER A 3 -39.93 -33.67 8.51
C SER A 3 -39.79 -32.31 9.23
N ILE A 4 -40.05 -32.24 10.54
CA ILE A 4 -39.89 -31.01 11.34
C ILE A 4 -38.41 -30.63 11.49
N LYS A 5 -37.51 -31.61 11.67
CA LYS A 5 -36.05 -31.37 11.72
C LYS A 5 -35.51 -30.85 10.39
N LEU A 6 -36.06 -31.31 9.27
CA LEU A 6 -35.66 -30.86 7.93
C LEU A 6 -36.06 -29.40 7.67
N ILE A 7 -37.26 -29.00 8.09
CA ILE A 7 -37.75 -27.63 7.98
C ILE A 7 -36.92 -26.67 8.84
N PHE A 8 -36.57 -27.09 10.07
CA PHE A 8 -35.73 -26.29 10.96
C PHE A 8 -34.31 -26.12 10.41
N ALA A 9 -33.74 -27.15 9.78
CA ALA A 9 -32.45 -27.07 9.10
C ALA A 9 -32.48 -26.15 7.86
N LEU A 10 -33.58 -26.17 7.09
CA LEU A 10 -33.75 -25.30 5.92
C LEU A 10 -33.90 -23.82 6.31
N LEU A 11 -34.59 -23.54 7.43
CA LEU A 11 -34.72 -22.20 8.00
C LEU A 11 -33.38 -21.63 8.48
N LEU A 12 -32.53 -22.44 9.11
CA LEU A 12 -31.21 -22.00 9.59
C LEU A 12 -30.23 -21.69 8.44
N LEU A 13 -30.31 -22.41 7.32
CA LEU A 13 -29.51 -22.13 6.11
C LEU A 13 -29.86 -20.78 5.45
N SER A 14 -31.09 -20.29 5.66
CA SER A 14 -31.57 -19.03 5.09
C SER A 14 -30.93 -17.80 5.76
N PHE A 15 -30.55 -17.90 7.04
CA PHE A 15 -29.92 -16.82 7.79
C PHE A 15 -28.43 -16.63 7.47
N SER A 16 -27.76 -17.67 6.98
CA SER A 16 -26.35 -17.62 6.58
C SER A 16 -26.10 -17.01 5.19
N ALA A 17 -27.15 -16.73 4.42
CA ALA A 17 -27.04 -16.25 3.05
C ALA A 17 -26.84 -14.72 2.90
N VAL A 18 -26.88 -13.95 4.00
CA VAL A 18 -26.87 -12.46 3.95
C VAL A 18 -25.66 -11.85 4.69
N ALA A 19 -24.56 -12.60 4.83
CA ALA A 19 -23.28 -12.00 5.19
C ALA A 19 -22.55 -11.51 3.92
N GLN A 20 -23.17 -10.58 3.19
CA GLN A 20 -22.48 -9.87 2.10
C GLN A 20 -21.58 -8.81 2.74
N GLN A 21 -20.28 -8.94 2.55
CA GLN A 21 -19.30 -7.98 3.03
C GLN A 21 -19.22 -6.84 2.00
N ASP A 22 -19.84 -5.69 2.30
CA ASP A 22 -19.72 -4.51 1.45
C ASP A 22 -18.30 -3.94 1.58
N VAL A 23 -17.48 -4.14 0.56
CA VAL A 23 -16.17 -3.50 0.43
C VAL A 23 -16.42 -2.09 -0.11
N SER A 24 -16.20 -1.07 0.72
CA SER A 24 -16.33 0.33 0.29
C SER A 24 -15.32 0.66 -0.81
N THR A 25 -15.81 1.28 -1.88
CA THR A 25 -14.99 1.83 -2.97
C THR A 25 -14.78 3.33 -2.84
N ASP A 26 -15.30 3.97 -1.78
CA ASP A 26 -15.38 5.42 -1.66
C ASP A 26 -14.02 6.11 -1.80
N TYR A 27 -12.98 5.56 -1.17
CA TYR A 27 -11.63 6.07 -1.29
C TYR A 27 -11.11 5.97 -2.74
N ALA A 28 -11.30 4.81 -3.36
CA ALA A 28 -10.86 4.57 -4.73
C ALA A 28 -11.57 5.52 -5.69
N ASP A 29 -12.87 5.72 -5.53
CA ASP A 29 -13.65 6.62 -6.39
C ASP A 29 -13.20 8.08 -6.23
N GLN A 30 -12.99 8.54 -4.99
CA GLN A 30 -12.52 9.90 -4.70
C GLN A 30 -11.11 10.16 -5.25
N ILE A 31 -10.17 9.25 -5.00
CA ILE A 31 -8.77 9.45 -5.41
C ILE A 31 -8.62 9.32 -6.93
N ASN A 32 -9.36 8.41 -7.58
CA ASN A 32 -9.40 8.32 -9.04
C ASN A 32 -9.95 9.61 -9.67
N ALA A 33 -11.00 10.18 -9.08
CA ALA A 33 -11.55 11.45 -9.54
C ALA A 33 -10.53 12.59 -9.39
N ALA A 34 -9.83 12.66 -8.25
CA ALA A 34 -8.81 13.68 -8.00
C ALA A 34 -7.62 13.56 -8.98
N PHE A 35 -7.20 12.35 -9.34
CA PHE A 35 -6.07 12.10 -10.23
C PHE A 35 -6.48 11.89 -11.71
N ALA A 36 -7.73 12.17 -12.08
CA ALA A 36 -8.24 11.93 -13.44
C ALA A 36 -7.48 12.69 -14.55
N GLY A 37 -6.83 13.80 -14.22
CA GLY A 37 -6.00 14.59 -15.16
C GLY A 37 -4.55 14.09 -15.29
N ILE A 38 -4.18 13.02 -14.58
CA ILE A 38 -2.85 12.43 -14.58
C ILE A 38 -2.88 11.06 -15.26
N ASN A 39 -1.93 10.82 -16.16
CA ASN A 39 -1.72 9.48 -16.72
C ASN A 39 -0.94 8.61 -15.71
N LEU A 40 -1.67 7.83 -14.91
CA LEU A 40 -1.13 6.94 -13.88
C LEU A 40 -0.16 5.86 -14.42
N ASN A 41 -0.26 5.50 -15.70
CA ASN A 41 0.67 4.55 -16.34
C ASN A 41 2.07 5.14 -16.59
N GLN A 42 2.19 6.47 -16.58
CA GLN A 42 3.44 7.21 -16.79
C GLN A 42 4.13 7.62 -15.48
N VAL A 43 3.56 7.25 -14.33
CA VAL A 43 4.17 7.47 -13.03
C VAL A 43 5.47 6.65 -12.93
N PRO A 44 6.63 7.28 -12.65
CA PRO A 44 7.87 6.57 -12.47
C PRO A 44 7.77 5.50 -11.38
N HIS A 45 8.38 4.33 -11.62
CA HIS A 45 8.36 3.17 -10.73
C HIS A 45 6.97 2.54 -10.49
N GLY A 46 5.90 3.10 -11.05
CA GLY A 46 4.52 2.64 -10.85
C GLY A 46 3.98 2.83 -9.43
N LEU A 47 4.65 3.67 -8.62
CA LEU A 47 4.29 3.97 -7.24
C LEU A 47 4.16 5.48 -7.07
N LEU A 48 3.00 5.98 -6.64
CA LEU A 48 2.73 7.39 -6.36
C LEU A 48 2.21 7.55 -4.93
N LYS A 49 3.01 8.15 -4.05
CA LYS A 49 2.67 8.36 -2.64
C LYS A 49 1.37 9.15 -2.47
N ASP A 50 1.22 10.24 -3.22
CA ASP A 50 0.06 11.15 -3.09
C ASP A 50 -1.26 10.54 -3.59
N TYR A 51 -1.20 9.38 -4.26
CA TYR A 51 -2.36 8.58 -4.67
C TYR A 51 -2.71 7.49 -3.64
N ALA A 52 -1.80 7.22 -2.70
CA ALA A 52 -1.98 6.20 -1.68
C ALA A 52 -2.86 6.68 -0.53
N MET A 53 -3.65 5.77 0.04
CA MET A 53 -4.10 5.95 1.40
C MET A 53 -2.89 5.70 2.31
N GLU A 54 -2.40 6.75 2.96
CA GLU A 54 -1.20 6.66 3.77
C GLU A 54 -1.50 6.04 5.15
N PHE A 55 -0.85 4.92 5.43
CA PHE A 55 -0.81 4.31 6.77
C PHE A 55 0.46 4.68 7.53
N ALA A 56 1.50 5.12 6.82
CA ALA A 56 2.75 5.63 7.35
C ALA A 56 3.33 6.69 6.40
N GLU A 57 4.00 7.71 6.95
CA GLU A 57 4.67 8.75 6.18
C GLU A 57 5.98 8.20 5.59
N LEU A 58 6.00 7.89 4.29
CA LEU A 58 7.16 7.28 3.63
C LEU A 58 8.43 8.14 3.66
N ASN A 59 8.30 9.46 3.83
CA ASN A 59 9.45 10.36 3.92
C ASN A 59 10.26 10.19 5.21
N ASP A 60 9.67 9.61 6.26
CA ASP A 60 10.35 9.37 7.54
C ASP A 60 11.37 8.21 7.45
N TYR A 61 11.37 7.46 6.33
CA TYR A 61 12.17 6.25 6.13
C TYR A 61 13.07 6.34 4.89
N ASP A 62 13.68 7.50 4.69
CA ASP A 62 14.47 8.07 3.57
C ASP A 62 15.46 7.21 2.73
N GLY A 63 15.34 5.89 2.72
CA GLY A 63 16.16 4.96 1.95
C GLY A 63 17.48 4.59 2.63
N GLN A 64 17.85 5.27 3.71
CA GLN A 64 19.09 5.01 4.44
C GLN A 64 18.87 4.02 5.58
N LEU A 65 19.92 3.31 5.98
CA LEU A 65 19.88 2.43 7.14
C LEU A 65 20.15 3.26 8.40
N THR A 66 19.10 3.82 9.00
CA THR A 66 19.17 4.48 10.31
C THR A 66 18.37 3.70 11.35
N LYS A 67 18.43 4.15 12.62
CA LYS A 67 17.67 3.50 13.71
C LYS A 67 16.17 3.67 13.50
N GLU A 68 15.77 4.75 12.86
CA GLU A 68 14.40 5.11 12.53
C GLU A 68 13.80 4.17 11.48
N ASN A 69 14.63 3.50 10.67
CA ASN A 69 14.19 2.48 9.71
C ASN A 69 14.11 1.06 10.30
N ILE A 70 14.52 0.87 11.56
CA ILE A 70 14.39 -0.41 12.27
C ILE A 70 13.09 -0.37 13.06
N LEU A 71 12.06 -1.02 12.50
CA LEU A 71 10.68 -0.87 12.92
C LEU A 71 10.20 -2.06 13.74
N GLN A 72 9.13 -1.80 14.49
CA GLN A 72 8.27 -2.87 14.99
C GLN A 72 7.32 -3.32 13.87
N ARG A 73 6.80 -4.56 13.99
CA ARG A 73 5.92 -5.19 13.00
C ARG A 73 4.79 -4.28 12.50
N GLY A 74 4.08 -3.61 13.39
CA GLY A 74 2.95 -2.74 13.00
C GLY A 74 3.36 -1.59 12.08
N SER A 75 4.41 -0.85 12.45
CA SER A 75 4.93 0.26 11.63
C SER A 75 5.50 -0.25 10.31
N TYR A 76 6.16 -1.39 10.30
CA TYR A 76 6.67 -2.02 9.08
C TYR A 76 5.55 -2.43 8.11
N VAL A 77 4.47 -3.04 8.62
CA VAL A 77 3.29 -3.38 7.83
C VAL A 77 2.60 -2.10 7.31
N ALA A 78 2.57 -1.02 8.10
CA ALA A 78 2.03 0.26 7.65
C ALA A 78 2.83 0.89 6.49
N VAL A 79 4.17 0.82 6.53
CA VAL A 79 5.03 1.22 5.39
C VAL A 79 4.71 0.38 4.15
N TYR A 80 4.63 -0.95 4.31
CA TYR A 80 4.31 -1.86 3.21
C TYR A 80 2.93 -1.60 2.60
N ASN A 81 1.91 -1.43 3.43
CA ASN A 81 0.55 -1.16 2.97
C ASN A 81 0.45 0.20 2.27
N THR A 82 1.19 1.20 2.72
CA THR A 82 1.27 2.50 2.03
C THR A 82 1.90 2.34 0.64
N LEU A 83 2.98 1.55 0.51
CA LEU A 83 3.56 1.21 -0.79
C LEU A 83 2.58 0.43 -1.69
N LEU A 84 1.82 -0.50 -1.12
CA LEU A 84 0.82 -1.25 -1.87
C LEU A 84 -0.30 -0.34 -2.39
N MET A 85 -0.78 0.60 -1.58
CA MET A 85 -1.78 1.60 -1.97
C MET A 85 -1.23 2.63 -2.97
N ALA A 86 0.07 2.90 -2.96
CA ALA A 86 0.72 3.80 -3.91
C ALA A 86 0.77 3.22 -5.34
N ARG A 87 0.43 1.94 -5.55
CA ARG A 87 0.47 1.31 -6.87
C ARG A 87 -0.47 2.01 -7.85
N THR A 88 0.10 2.52 -8.93
CA THR A 88 -0.65 3.15 -10.01
C THR A 88 -0.94 2.18 -11.16
N ARG A 89 -0.32 1.00 -11.14
CA ARG A 89 -0.47 -0.07 -12.13
C ARG A 89 -0.21 -1.46 -11.53
N THR A 90 -0.70 -2.49 -12.21
CA THR A 90 -0.70 -3.88 -11.71
C THR A 90 0.63 -4.62 -11.91
N ASP A 91 1.55 -4.09 -12.71
CA ASP A 91 2.82 -4.72 -13.09
C ASP A 91 4.02 -4.24 -12.24
N VAL A 92 3.79 -3.56 -11.10
CA VAL A 92 4.86 -3.24 -10.15
C VAL A 92 5.41 -4.54 -9.55
N PRO A 93 6.70 -4.88 -9.75
CA PRO A 93 7.30 -6.10 -9.23
C PRO A 93 7.24 -6.17 -7.70
N ASP A 94 7.27 -7.39 -7.17
CA ASP A 94 7.59 -7.72 -5.77
C ASP A 94 6.66 -7.17 -4.67
N LEU A 95 5.58 -6.46 -5.04
CA LEU A 95 4.46 -6.13 -4.15
C LEU A 95 3.38 -7.22 -4.22
N VAL A 96 3.51 -8.19 -3.33
CA VAL A 96 2.52 -9.25 -3.09
C VAL A 96 1.31 -8.74 -2.29
N LYS A 97 0.29 -9.59 -2.12
CA LYS A 97 -0.85 -9.25 -1.25
C LYS A 97 -0.40 -9.23 0.22
N PRO A 98 -1.02 -8.40 1.10
CA PRO A 98 -0.65 -8.31 2.51
C PRO A 98 -0.61 -9.67 3.22
N GLU A 99 -1.55 -10.57 2.91
CA GLU A 99 -1.60 -11.90 3.53
C GLU A 99 -0.39 -12.76 3.12
N GLN A 100 0.05 -12.64 1.87
CA GLN A 100 1.23 -13.35 1.37
C GLN A 100 2.52 -12.78 1.96
N PHE A 101 2.59 -11.46 2.10
CA PHE A 101 3.72 -10.77 2.71
C PHE A 101 3.94 -11.23 4.15
N GLU A 102 2.90 -11.19 4.98
CA GLU A 102 3.00 -11.63 6.37
C GLU A 102 3.26 -13.14 6.49
N ALA A 103 2.58 -13.97 5.69
CA ALA A 103 2.77 -15.41 5.73
C ALA A 103 4.19 -15.84 5.35
N GLN A 104 4.80 -15.18 4.36
CA GLN A 104 6.20 -15.41 4.01
C GLN A 104 7.13 -15.07 5.17
N TRP A 105 6.91 -13.91 5.80
CA TRP A 105 7.72 -13.48 6.93
C TRP A 105 7.66 -14.45 8.11
N GLU A 106 6.48 -14.98 8.43
CA GLU A 106 6.29 -15.93 9.53
C GLU A 106 6.83 -17.33 9.22
N LYS A 107 6.82 -17.74 7.94
CA LYS A 107 7.32 -19.04 7.47
C LYS A 107 8.82 -19.23 7.72
N TYR A 108 9.61 -18.15 7.65
CA TYR A 108 11.06 -18.22 7.82
C TYR A 108 11.52 -18.17 9.29
N ARG A 109 10.59 -18.27 10.25
CA ARG A 109 10.92 -18.40 11.67
C ARG A 109 11.33 -19.84 11.97
N PHE A 110 12.58 -20.01 12.40
CA PHE A 110 13.13 -21.29 12.82
C PHE A 110 13.76 -21.17 14.22
N PRO A 111 13.86 -22.27 14.99
CA PRO A 111 14.58 -22.25 16.26
C PRO A 111 16.01 -21.69 16.08
N HIS A 112 16.40 -20.80 16.99
CA HIS A 112 17.70 -20.11 17.01
C HIS A 112 17.98 -19.17 15.82
N HIS A 113 16.97 -18.85 15.02
CA HIS A 113 17.08 -17.91 13.90
C HIS A 113 15.99 -16.85 14.01
N THR A 114 16.32 -15.60 13.69
CA THR A 114 15.33 -14.52 13.54
C THR A 114 15.27 -14.12 12.07
N ALA A 115 14.11 -14.31 11.45
CA ALA A 115 13.86 -13.79 10.11
C ALA A 115 13.74 -12.27 10.17
N ILE A 116 14.57 -11.55 9.43
CA ILE A 116 14.47 -10.10 9.28
C ILE A 116 13.85 -9.85 7.90
N SER A 117 12.79 -9.05 7.86
CA SER A 117 12.18 -8.61 6.62
C SER A 117 12.58 -7.17 6.33
N GLY A 118 12.77 -6.84 5.06
CA GLY A 118 13.14 -5.51 4.60
C GLY A 118 12.31 -5.10 3.39
N VAL A 119 11.97 -3.82 3.30
CA VAL A 119 11.44 -3.21 2.08
C VAL A 119 12.43 -2.15 1.61
N PHE A 120 12.69 -2.13 0.31
CA PHE A 120 13.46 -1.07 -0.34
C PHE A 120 12.83 -0.77 -1.69
N TYR A 121 12.28 0.44 -1.84
CA TYR A 121 11.58 0.84 -3.06
C TYR A 121 11.90 2.28 -3.44
N LYS A 122 11.96 2.52 -4.76
CA LYS A 122 11.83 3.85 -5.33
C LYS A 122 10.36 4.14 -5.58
N TYR A 123 9.89 5.31 -5.17
CA TYR A 123 8.53 5.76 -5.40
C TYR A 123 8.52 7.20 -5.92
N SER A 124 7.41 7.58 -6.54
CA SER A 124 7.16 8.94 -7.00
C SER A 124 6.35 9.69 -5.96
N GLN A 125 6.66 10.97 -5.80
CA GLN A 125 5.80 11.94 -5.14
C GLN A 125 5.56 13.10 -6.11
N LEU A 126 4.41 13.77 -6.02
CA LEU A 126 4.22 15.07 -6.65
C LEU A 126 5.36 15.99 -6.21
N ASN A 127 5.93 16.69 -7.19
CA ASN A 127 6.98 17.66 -6.95
C ASN A 127 6.36 18.96 -6.40
N ASN A 128 6.93 20.10 -6.72
CA ASN A 128 6.42 21.40 -6.30
C ASN A 128 5.01 21.68 -6.87
N ALA A 129 4.18 22.39 -6.09
CA ALA A 129 2.85 22.88 -6.46
C ALA A 129 2.86 23.74 -7.74
N SER A 130 4.01 24.29 -8.13
CA SER A 130 4.18 24.99 -9.41
C SER A 130 4.02 24.07 -10.64
N ASN A 131 4.25 22.77 -10.50
CA ASN A 131 4.35 21.83 -11.63
C ASN A 131 3.01 21.17 -11.99
N PHE A 132 1.98 21.38 -11.17
CA PHE A 132 0.63 20.91 -11.41
C PHE A 132 -0.39 22.03 -11.18
N ARG A 133 -1.63 21.75 -11.53
CA ARG A 133 -2.78 22.60 -11.26
C ARG A 133 -3.90 21.75 -10.70
N VAL A 134 -4.74 22.36 -9.88
CA VAL A 134 -5.94 21.74 -9.33
C VAL A 134 -7.12 22.58 -9.80
N GLU A 135 -7.96 22.00 -10.66
CA GLU A 135 -9.16 22.65 -11.19
C GLU A 135 -10.35 21.73 -10.90
N ASN A 136 -11.38 22.24 -10.22
CA ASN A 136 -12.55 21.45 -9.79
C ASN A 136 -12.19 20.14 -9.04
N GLY A 137 -11.13 20.16 -8.23
CA GLY A 137 -10.64 18.99 -7.49
C GLY A 137 -9.83 18.00 -8.32
N VAL A 138 -9.65 18.24 -9.62
CA VAL A 138 -8.84 17.39 -10.50
C VAL A 138 -7.42 17.95 -10.62
N ILE A 139 -6.44 17.12 -10.33
CA ILE A 139 -5.02 17.38 -10.47
C ILE A 139 -4.62 17.12 -11.92
N SER A 140 -3.93 18.08 -12.54
CA SER A 140 -3.38 17.94 -13.90
C SER A 140 -1.96 18.51 -13.98
N PRO A 141 -1.10 17.97 -14.85
CA PRO A 141 0.19 18.59 -15.13
C PRO A 141 0.02 20.02 -15.64
N ARG A 142 0.91 20.92 -15.22
CA ARG A 142 0.98 22.26 -15.83
C ARG A 142 1.66 22.15 -17.19
N GLN A 143 1.10 22.81 -18.21
CA GLN A 143 1.73 22.84 -19.53
C GLN A 143 3.02 23.67 -19.49
N ALA A 144 3.98 23.30 -20.35
CA ALA A 144 5.17 24.10 -20.57
C ALA A 144 4.77 25.49 -21.08
N GLU A 145 5.39 26.55 -20.55
CA GLU A 145 5.30 27.87 -21.18
C GLU A 145 5.89 27.79 -22.59
N SER A 146 5.42 28.63 -23.52
CA SER A 146 5.77 28.54 -24.96
C SER A 146 7.28 28.57 -25.26
N ASN A 147 8.09 29.04 -24.31
CA ASN A 147 9.54 29.22 -24.43
C ASN A 147 10.34 28.25 -23.54
N ALA A 148 9.70 27.30 -22.86
CA ALA A 148 10.38 26.34 -22.01
C ALA A 148 10.92 25.15 -22.84
N PHE A 149 12.20 24.82 -22.64
CA PHE A 149 12.87 23.71 -23.32
C PHE A 149 12.25 22.34 -23.00
N ALA A 150 11.65 22.20 -21.81
CA ALA A 150 10.88 21.04 -21.40
C ALA A 150 9.82 21.44 -20.35
N PRO A 151 8.66 20.76 -20.28
CA PRO A 151 7.73 20.93 -19.17
C PRO A 151 8.42 20.56 -17.84
N PRO A 152 8.08 21.22 -16.73
CA PRO A 152 8.63 20.87 -15.43
C PRO A 152 8.24 19.44 -15.04
N SER A 153 9.17 18.70 -14.42
CA SER A 153 8.88 17.34 -13.97
C SER A 153 7.76 17.33 -12.93
N LEU A 154 6.65 16.67 -13.24
CA LEU A 154 5.50 16.52 -12.34
C LEU A 154 5.86 15.76 -11.06
N TYR A 155 6.78 14.79 -11.19
CA TYR A 155 7.15 13.90 -10.09
C TYR A 155 8.59 14.14 -9.64
N GLN A 156 8.83 13.88 -8.36
CA GLN A 156 10.14 13.68 -7.79
C GLN A 156 10.27 12.21 -7.34
N THR A 157 11.42 11.58 -7.62
CA THR A 157 11.71 10.23 -7.14
C THR A 157 12.24 10.30 -5.71
N LYS A 158 11.70 9.46 -4.84
CA LYS A 158 12.16 9.24 -3.48
C LYS A 158 12.41 7.77 -3.22
N GLU A 159 13.12 7.50 -2.14
CA GLU A 159 13.47 6.15 -1.70
C GLU A 159 12.87 5.91 -0.32
N VAL A 160 12.47 4.66 -0.08
CA VAL A 160 12.03 4.19 1.23
C VAL A 160 12.81 2.93 1.57
N PHE A 161 13.28 2.87 2.80
CA PHE A 161 13.89 1.68 3.38
C PHE A 161 13.28 1.44 4.76
N ALA A 162 12.79 0.24 5.02
CA ALA A 162 12.40 -0.15 6.36
C ALA A 162 12.66 -1.63 6.58
N MET A 163 12.99 -1.99 7.80
CA MET A 163 13.21 -3.37 8.18
C MET A 163 12.60 -3.67 9.54
N ALA A 164 12.18 -4.91 9.75
CA ALA A 164 11.66 -5.36 11.02
C ALA A 164 11.97 -6.84 11.26
N ALA A 165 12.02 -7.21 12.54
CA ALA A 165 11.87 -8.59 12.98
C ALA A 165 10.38 -8.87 13.32
N PRO A 166 9.88 -10.10 13.13
CA PRO A 166 8.47 -10.42 13.33
C PRO A 166 8.09 -10.36 14.81
N VAL A 167 9.09 -10.54 15.68
CA VAL A 167 9.01 -10.38 17.13
C VAL A 167 10.21 -9.58 17.61
N MET A 168 9.97 -8.62 18.51
CA MET A 168 11.05 -7.81 19.11
C MET A 168 11.75 -8.53 20.27
N ILE A 169 11.14 -9.59 20.80
CA ILE A 169 11.67 -10.41 21.89
C ILE A 169 11.54 -11.87 21.47
N TYR A 170 12.68 -12.53 21.24
CA TYR A 170 12.73 -13.96 21.02
C TYR A 170 12.45 -14.70 22.34
N LYS A 171 11.20 -15.13 22.52
CA LYS A 171 10.87 -16.15 23.53
C LYS A 171 11.02 -17.48 22.83
N ASN A 172 12.09 -18.22 23.13
CA ASN A 172 12.38 -19.56 22.61
C ASN A 172 11.10 -20.28 22.15
N LEU A 173 10.97 -20.56 20.85
CA LEU A 173 9.91 -21.44 20.36
C LEU A 173 10.11 -22.79 21.04
N THR A 174 9.27 -23.09 22.01
CA THR A 174 9.24 -24.37 22.72
C THR A 174 8.23 -25.26 22.00
N PHE A 175 8.66 -26.47 21.65
CA PHE A 175 7.81 -27.50 21.05
C PHE A 175 6.83 -28.05 22.07
#